data_AF-A0A5N6YV78-F1
#
_entry.id   AF-A0A5N6YV78-F1
#
_cell.length_a   1.000
_cell.length_b   1.000
_cell.length_c   1.000
_cell.angle_alpha   90.00
_cell.angle_beta   90.00
_cell.angle_gamma   90.00
#
_symmetry.space_group_name_H-M   'P 1'
#
loop_
_entity.id
_entity.type
_entity.pdbx_description
1 polymer ?
#
loop_
_entity_poly.entity_id
_entity_poly.type
_entity_poly.pdbx_seq_one_letter_code
_entity_poly.pdbx_strand_id
1 'polypeptide(L)'
;MRNRATTPLNRPKIRQSWSKYNLFNLQRLRNPPTSNRTFFQQKWTAKSMARAYHGEQVRESQWARMFSRRIRSVVPMNPLSLAQDDGSGVSAGRGAGLENPRERPSRLTPFSQMTFAPLERRLDVAIFRAMFASSARQARQFVVHGAVTVNGKKMRYPGYLLNPGDLFQVEPERVMFATGAPKDKHERREGRVTRKKMAQSQEAEAEAQEEGAAEGSGEKKESTSQEQDKQNENADPRETLKALLAQAKNIIADSKDVLPAKRKQELRGFQKAVKRVLSRAESSTVLADSLESQFSGLITLLKAKPAEKGDTKRSKRDQSSSKTTNVSESTPSSTTANDNQPGEALTEAFRQAAENPEAEVDTSELTDEEFDVLKQALVQMRDNPIDSTKPYATPWRPRDYMSAFAFIPRYLEVNHNICAAVYLRHPVARPGFSEVPTPFSEQVGTAAFTWYLRRR
;
A
#
# COMPACT_ATOMS: atom_id res chain seq x y z
N MET A 1 11.12 -25.01 -19.61
CA MET A 1 9.95 -25.69 -18.95
C MET A 1 8.69 -24.85 -19.16
N ARG A 2 7.61 -25.40 -19.73
CA ARG A 2 6.34 -24.66 -19.91
C ARG A 2 5.71 -24.33 -18.56
N ASN A 3 5.24 -23.09 -18.39
CA ASN A 3 4.42 -22.68 -17.25
C ASN A 3 3.13 -23.50 -17.20
N ARG A 4 3.03 -24.47 -16.29
CA ARG A 4 1.79 -25.23 -16.02
C ARG A 4 0.65 -24.38 -15.44
N ALA A 5 0.96 -23.13 -15.09
CA ALA A 5 0.07 -22.17 -14.41
C ALA A 5 -0.65 -21.20 -15.37
N THR A 6 -0.96 -21.62 -16.61
CA THR A 6 -1.78 -20.78 -17.50
C THR A 6 -3.22 -20.68 -16.97
N THR A 7 -3.83 -19.51 -17.16
CA THR A 7 -5.25 -19.23 -16.92
C THR A 7 -6.00 -19.27 -18.25
N PRO A 8 -6.35 -20.46 -18.78
CA PRO A 8 -7.06 -20.55 -20.04
C PRO A 8 -8.48 -19.98 -19.92
N LEU A 9 -9.00 -19.46 -21.04
CA LEU A 9 -10.36 -18.92 -21.14
C LEU A 9 -11.39 -19.95 -21.65
N ASN A 10 -10.92 -21.00 -22.33
CA ASN A 10 -11.77 -22.09 -22.82
C ASN A 10 -12.38 -22.88 -21.65
N ARG A 11 -11.58 -23.18 -20.62
CA ARG A 11 -12.06 -23.85 -19.40
C ARG A 11 -11.87 -22.94 -18.19
N PRO A 12 -12.93 -22.63 -17.42
CA PRO A 12 -12.83 -21.76 -16.26
C PRO A 12 -11.97 -22.43 -15.18
N LYS A 13 -10.72 -22.00 -15.09
CA LYS A 13 -9.78 -22.41 -14.03
C LYS A 13 -9.44 -21.21 -13.20
N ILE A 14 -9.84 -21.24 -11.94
CA ILE A 14 -9.58 -20.16 -10.98
C ILE A 14 -8.28 -20.45 -10.26
N ARG A 15 -7.45 -19.42 -10.11
CA ARG A 15 -6.14 -19.46 -9.45
C ARG A 15 -6.09 -18.45 -8.31
N GLN A 16 -5.12 -18.59 -7.42
CA GLN A 16 -4.76 -17.56 -6.44
C GLN A 16 -3.90 -16.47 -7.13
N SER A 17 -4.54 -15.62 -7.94
CA SER A 17 -3.90 -14.48 -8.61
C SER A 17 -4.86 -13.35 -8.95
N TRP A 18 -4.38 -12.11 -8.99
CA TRP A 18 -5.17 -10.92 -9.38
C TRP A 18 -5.12 -10.64 -10.89
N SER A 19 -5.05 -11.69 -11.70
CA SER A 19 -5.01 -11.58 -13.15
C SER A 19 -6.39 -11.21 -13.69
N LYS A 20 -6.45 -10.31 -14.69
CA LYS A 20 -7.70 -9.97 -15.40
C LYS A 20 -8.42 -11.19 -15.97
N TYR A 21 -7.65 -12.17 -16.47
CA TYR A 21 -8.20 -13.42 -16.99
C TYR A 21 -8.76 -14.31 -15.87
N ASN A 22 -8.16 -14.25 -14.68
CA ASN A 22 -8.65 -14.97 -13.51
C ASN A 22 -9.94 -14.35 -12.99
N LEU A 23 -10.03 -13.02 -12.97
CA LEU A 23 -11.25 -12.29 -12.61
C LEU A 23 -12.41 -12.65 -13.54
N PHE A 24 -12.16 -12.65 -14.86
CA PHE A 24 -13.15 -13.06 -15.85
C PHE A 24 -13.61 -14.51 -15.64
N ASN A 25 -12.69 -15.43 -15.35
CA ASN A 25 -13.04 -16.82 -15.04
C ASN A 25 -13.82 -16.95 -13.71
N LEU A 26 -13.55 -16.10 -12.73
CA LEU A 26 -14.26 -16.06 -11.46
C LEU A 26 -15.71 -15.59 -11.66
N GLN A 27 -15.93 -14.53 -12.45
CA GLN A 27 -17.26 -14.04 -12.78
C GLN A 27 -18.13 -15.11 -13.47
N ARG A 28 -17.52 -15.91 -14.34
CA ARG A 28 -18.18 -17.01 -15.08
C ARG A 28 -18.29 -18.31 -14.28
N LEU A 29 -17.79 -18.35 -13.05
CA LEU A 29 -17.83 -19.57 -12.25
C LEU A 29 -19.27 -19.99 -11.99
N ARG A 30 -19.53 -21.27 -12.22
CA ARG A 30 -20.79 -21.95 -11.88
C ARG A 30 -20.46 -23.29 -11.23
N ASN A 31 -21.37 -23.77 -10.38
CA ASN A 31 -21.24 -25.11 -9.81
C ASN A 31 -21.33 -26.15 -10.94
N PRO A 32 -20.48 -27.18 -10.94
CA PRO A 32 -20.57 -28.24 -11.94
C PRO A 32 -21.89 -29.01 -11.79
N PRO A 33 -22.57 -29.37 -12.89
CA PRO A 33 -23.79 -30.17 -12.81
C PRO A 33 -23.47 -31.56 -12.24
N THR A 34 -24.29 -32.01 -11.28
CA THR A 34 -24.12 -33.29 -10.58
C THR A 34 -25.06 -34.39 -11.06
N SER A 35 -26.22 -34.03 -11.63
CA SER A 35 -27.29 -34.97 -12.01
C SER A 35 -26.82 -36.08 -12.95
N ASN A 36 -26.11 -35.74 -14.02
CA ASN A 36 -25.71 -36.69 -15.07
C ASN A 36 -24.28 -37.24 -14.85
N ARG A 37 -23.74 -37.13 -13.63
CA ARG A 37 -22.35 -37.51 -13.33
C ARG A 37 -22.29 -38.58 -12.26
N THR A 38 -21.42 -39.56 -12.47
CA THR A 38 -21.13 -40.57 -11.44
C THR A 38 -20.44 -39.93 -10.25
N PHE A 39 -20.52 -40.58 -9.08
CA PHE A 39 -19.87 -40.05 -7.87
C PHE A 39 -18.35 -39.85 -8.04
N PHE A 40 -17.68 -40.73 -8.78
CA PHE A 40 -16.27 -40.54 -9.14
C PHE A 40 -16.04 -39.29 -9.99
N GLN A 41 -16.86 -39.07 -11.02
CA GLN A 41 -16.78 -37.88 -11.88
C GLN A 41 -17.02 -36.59 -11.08
N GLN A 42 -18.00 -36.60 -10.16
CA GLN A 42 -18.26 -35.47 -9.26
C GLN A 42 -17.04 -35.16 -8.38
N LYS A 43 -16.48 -36.17 -7.71
CA LYS A 43 -15.27 -36.01 -6.89
C LYS A 43 -14.05 -35.54 -7.70
N TRP A 44 -13.81 -36.12 -8.88
CA TRP A 44 -12.69 -35.75 -9.74
C TRP A 44 -12.80 -34.29 -10.21
N THR A 45 -14.00 -33.87 -10.61
CA THR A 45 -14.25 -32.50 -11.06
C THR A 45 -14.10 -31.51 -9.91
N ALA A 46 -14.63 -31.83 -8.73
CA ALA A 46 -14.43 -31.02 -7.52
C ALA A 46 -12.96 -30.91 -7.11
N LYS A 47 -12.21 -32.03 -7.10
CA LYS A 47 -10.76 -32.05 -6.86
C LYS A 47 -10.02 -31.14 -7.85
N SER A 48 -10.29 -31.29 -9.14
CA SER A 48 -9.64 -30.52 -10.20
C SER A 48 -9.88 -29.02 -10.05
N MET A 49 -11.14 -28.62 -9.77
CA MET A 49 -11.51 -27.23 -9.52
C MET A 49 -10.86 -26.68 -8.25
N ALA A 50 -11.00 -27.39 -7.13
CA ALA A 50 -10.51 -26.96 -5.84
C ALA A 50 -8.98 -26.81 -5.82
N ARG A 51 -8.25 -27.80 -6.37
CA ARG A 51 -6.78 -27.75 -6.49
C ARG A 51 -6.28 -26.75 -7.50
N ALA A 52 -7.11 -26.32 -8.44
CA ALA A 52 -6.71 -25.25 -9.34
C ALA A 52 -6.46 -23.94 -8.59
N TYR A 53 -7.27 -23.67 -7.56
CA TYR A 53 -7.16 -22.50 -6.70
C TYR A 53 -6.25 -22.77 -5.49
N HIS A 54 -6.60 -23.77 -4.69
CA HIS A 54 -5.91 -24.09 -3.44
C HIS A 54 -4.59 -24.81 -3.71
N GLY A 55 -3.48 -24.12 -3.53
CA GLY A 55 -2.13 -24.72 -3.55
C GLY A 55 -1.71 -25.26 -4.93
N GLU A 56 -1.99 -24.52 -6.00
CA GLU A 56 -1.57 -24.87 -7.38
C GLU A 56 -0.06 -25.18 -7.48
N GLN A 57 0.75 -24.47 -6.70
CA GLN A 57 2.20 -24.62 -6.62
C GLN A 57 2.66 -25.89 -5.88
N VAL A 58 1.77 -26.54 -5.13
CA VAL A 58 2.07 -27.74 -4.32
C VAL A 58 1.82 -28.99 -5.15
N ARG A 59 2.78 -29.92 -5.17
CA ARG A 59 2.61 -31.22 -5.85
C ARG A 59 1.52 -32.05 -5.18
N GLU A 60 0.78 -32.84 -5.95
CA GLU A 60 -0.34 -33.62 -5.43
C GLU A 60 0.06 -34.63 -4.34
N SER A 61 1.23 -35.26 -4.46
CA SER A 61 1.77 -36.16 -3.44
C SER A 61 2.16 -35.46 -2.14
N GLN A 62 2.54 -34.18 -2.21
CA GLN A 62 2.80 -33.37 -1.03
C GLN A 62 1.49 -32.92 -0.39
N TRP A 63 0.52 -32.48 -1.20
CA TRP A 63 -0.81 -32.14 -0.70
C TRP A 63 -1.49 -33.33 -0.01
N ALA A 64 -1.43 -34.53 -0.60
CA ALA A 64 -2.02 -35.73 -0.01
C ALA A 64 -1.45 -36.07 1.38
N ARG A 65 -0.20 -35.70 1.67
CA ARG A 65 0.42 -35.87 3.00
C ARG A 65 0.05 -34.76 3.98
N MET A 66 -0.20 -33.54 3.48
CA MET A 66 -0.62 -32.40 4.31
C MET A 66 -2.12 -32.39 4.61
N PHE A 67 -2.93 -33.06 3.78
CA PHE A 67 -4.37 -33.17 3.98
C PHE A 67 -4.70 -33.74 5.36
N SER A 68 -5.48 -32.97 6.13
CA SER A 68 -5.96 -33.37 7.44
C SER A 68 -7.43 -33.77 7.36
N ARG A 69 -7.75 -34.95 7.89
CA ARG A 69 -9.15 -35.38 8.11
C ARG A 69 -9.80 -34.62 9.26
N ARG A 70 -9.00 -34.11 10.20
CA ARG A 70 -9.46 -33.31 11.33
C ARG A 70 -9.69 -31.89 10.87
N ILE A 71 -10.96 -31.46 10.92
CA ILE A 71 -11.40 -30.09 10.65
C ILE A 71 -11.54 -29.35 11.97
N ARG A 72 -11.04 -28.11 12.04
CA ARG A 72 -11.14 -27.26 13.23
C ARG A 72 -12.35 -26.34 13.13
N SER A 73 -13.10 -26.23 14.21
CA SER A 73 -14.27 -25.36 14.34
C SER A 73 -14.36 -24.78 15.75
N VAL A 74 -15.05 -23.67 15.88
CA VAL A 74 -15.30 -23.02 17.17
C VAL A 74 -16.77 -22.63 17.28
N VAL A 75 -17.32 -22.72 18.49
CA VAL A 75 -18.68 -22.31 18.82
C VAL A 75 -18.59 -21.05 19.69
N PRO A 76 -19.16 -19.91 19.25
CA PRO A 76 -19.21 -18.73 20.09
C PRO A 76 -20.28 -18.93 21.19
N MET A 77 -19.90 -18.75 22.44
CA MET A 77 -20.82 -18.72 23.58
C MET A 77 -20.86 -17.31 24.17
N ASN A 78 -22.05 -16.79 24.45
CA ASN A 78 -22.20 -15.47 25.04
C ASN A 78 -22.06 -15.57 26.58
N PRO A 79 -21.13 -14.83 27.21
CA PRO A 79 -20.98 -14.84 28.67
C PRO A 79 -22.26 -14.48 29.43
N LEU A 80 -23.10 -13.60 28.88
CA LEU A 80 -24.37 -13.23 29.50
C LEU A 80 -25.35 -14.41 29.57
N SER A 81 -25.41 -15.22 28.51
CA SER A 81 -26.26 -16.41 28.48
C SER A 81 -25.77 -17.48 29.45
N LEU A 82 -24.45 -17.64 29.60
CA LEU A 82 -23.84 -18.58 30.53
C LEU A 82 -24.01 -18.17 31.99
N ALA A 83 -24.16 -16.87 32.27
CA ALA A 83 -24.38 -16.37 33.63
C ALA A 83 -25.85 -16.49 34.06
N GLN A 84 -26.78 -16.42 33.11
CA GLN A 84 -28.22 -16.50 33.39
C GLN A 84 -28.72 -17.94 33.57
N ASP A 85 -28.14 -18.88 32.83
CA ASP A 85 -28.58 -20.28 32.81
C ASP A 85 -27.35 -21.18 32.90
N ASP A 86 -27.42 -22.19 33.77
CA ASP A 86 -26.41 -23.24 33.93
C ASP A 86 -26.53 -24.33 32.85
N GLY A 87 -27.52 -24.21 31.97
CA GLY A 87 -27.81 -25.11 30.86
C GLY A 87 -28.91 -26.13 31.16
N SER A 88 -29.50 -26.10 32.36
CA SER A 88 -30.64 -26.95 32.73
C SER A 88 -31.87 -26.71 31.85
N GLY A 89 -32.06 -25.48 31.36
CA GLY A 89 -33.15 -25.15 30.42
C GLY A 89 -33.07 -25.93 29.10
N VAL A 90 -31.85 -26.26 28.64
CA VAL A 90 -31.61 -26.97 27.37
C VAL A 90 -32.01 -28.44 27.46
N SER A 91 -31.96 -29.05 28.65
CA SER A 91 -32.31 -30.46 28.87
C SER A 91 -33.73 -30.67 29.40
N ALA A 92 -34.51 -29.61 29.57
CA ALA A 92 -35.89 -29.68 30.03
C ALA A 92 -36.78 -30.59 29.16
N GLY A 93 -37.92 -31.02 29.71
CA GLY A 93 -38.85 -31.93 29.03
C GLY A 93 -38.34 -33.37 29.00
N ARG A 94 -37.95 -33.86 27.82
CA ARG A 94 -37.47 -35.25 27.61
C ARG A 94 -35.96 -35.32 27.30
N GLY A 95 -35.20 -34.28 27.63
CA GLY A 95 -33.75 -34.20 27.38
C GLY A 95 -33.35 -33.51 26.07
N ALA A 96 -34.29 -33.23 25.16
CA ALA A 96 -34.04 -32.49 23.92
C ALA A 96 -34.37 -30.98 24.01
N GLY A 97 -34.80 -30.52 25.19
CA GLY A 97 -35.33 -29.18 25.42
C GLY A 97 -36.85 -29.12 25.29
N LEU A 98 -37.43 -28.00 25.73
CA LEU A 98 -38.86 -27.73 25.55
C LEU A 98 -39.15 -27.41 24.07
N GLU A 99 -40.22 -27.96 23.52
CA GLU A 99 -40.62 -27.67 22.15
C GLU A 99 -41.07 -26.22 22.00
N ASN A 100 -40.32 -25.44 21.22
CA ASN A 100 -40.61 -24.04 20.95
C ASN A 100 -40.89 -23.83 19.44
N PRO A 101 -42.16 -23.66 19.02
CA PRO A 101 -42.53 -23.47 17.62
C PRO A 101 -41.94 -22.21 16.96
N ARG A 102 -41.42 -21.28 17.76
CA ARG A 102 -40.84 -20.00 17.32
C ARG A 102 -39.30 -20.03 17.26
N GLU A 103 -38.67 -21.15 17.61
CA GLU A 103 -37.22 -21.23 17.65
C GLU A 103 -36.63 -21.24 16.24
N ARG A 104 -35.70 -20.31 15.97
CA ARG A 104 -35.01 -20.25 14.68
C ARG A 104 -33.84 -21.21 14.70
N PRO A 105 -33.64 -22.03 13.64
CA PRO A 105 -32.51 -22.94 13.59
C PRO A 105 -31.19 -22.16 13.63
N SER A 106 -30.24 -22.66 14.40
CA SER A 106 -28.89 -22.11 14.43
C SER A 106 -28.24 -22.20 13.05
N ARG A 107 -27.37 -21.24 12.72
CA ARG A 107 -26.64 -21.25 11.44
C ARG A 107 -25.71 -22.46 11.39
N LEU A 108 -25.83 -23.25 10.32
CA LEU A 108 -24.96 -24.40 10.10
C LEU A 108 -23.49 -23.98 9.98
N THR A 109 -22.59 -24.82 10.50
CA THR A 109 -21.14 -24.59 10.40
C THR A 109 -20.60 -25.27 9.13
N PRO A 110 -19.99 -24.54 8.19
CA PRO A 110 -19.53 -25.11 6.92
C PRO A 110 -18.19 -25.83 7.08
N PHE A 111 -18.21 -27.07 7.58
CA PHE A 111 -17.01 -27.85 7.83
C PHE A 111 -16.22 -28.17 6.55
N SER A 112 -16.91 -28.52 5.47
CA SER A 112 -16.25 -28.99 4.23
C SER A 112 -15.41 -27.90 3.55
N GLN A 113 -15.70 -26.63 3.78
CA GLN A 113 -14.90 -25.52 3.27
C GLN A 113 -13.50 -25.44 3.90
N MET A 114 -13.31 -26.07 5.05
CA MET A 114 -12.03 -26.14 5.75
C MET A 114 -11.06 -27.18 5.19
N THR A 115 -11.45 -27.92 4.14
CA THR A 115 -10.64 -28.97 3.51
C THR A 115 -9.20 -28.52 3.23
N PHE A 116 -9.02 -27.26 2.80
CA PHE A 116 -7.73 -26.70 2.41
C PHE A 116 -7.08 -25.82 3.49
N ALA A 117 -7.61 -25.79 4.71
CA ALA A 117 -7.04 -25.03 5.82
C ALA A 117 -5.55 -25.30 6.09
N PRO A 118 -5.00 -26.53 5.93
CA PRO A 118 -3.56 -26.76 6.11
C PRO A 118 -2.67 -25.96 5.14
N LEU A 119 -3.17 -25.58 3.96
CA LEU A 119 -2.39 -24.78 3.01
C LEU A 119 -2.24 -23.33 3.46
N GLU A 120 -3.21 -22.79 4.19
CA GLU A 120 -3.18 -21.40 4.70
C GLU A 120 -2.10 -21.20 5.77
N ARG A 121 -1.55 -22.29 6.35
CA ARG A 121 -0.39 -22.22 7.25
C ARG A 121 0.92 -21.95 6.53
N ARG A 122 0.99 -22.18 5.21
CA ARG A 122 2.24 -22.03 4.48
C ARG A 122 2.58 -20.55 4.33
N LEU A 123 3.86 -20.23 4.50
CA LEU A 123 4.37 -18.86 4.36
C LEU A 123 4.02 -18.23 3.00
N ASP A 124 4.14 -18.99 1.89
CA ASP A 124 3.81 -18.48 0.56
C ASP A 124 2.33 -18.14 0.39
N VAL A 125 1.43 -18.90 1.00
CA VAL A 125 -0.01 -18.62 0.98
C VAL A 125 -0.35 -17.45 1.91
N ALA A 126 0.21 -17.40 3.13
CA ALA A 126 -0.03 -16.33 4.08
C ALA A 126 0.36 -14.94 3.54
N ILE A 127 1.50 -14.83 2.84
CA ILE A 127 1.93 -13.60 2.16
C ILE A 127 0.91 -13.15 1.09
N PHE A 128 0.37 -14.10 0.31
CA PHE A 128 -0.67 -13.80 -0.67
C PHE A 128 -1.96 -13.33 0.01
N ARG A 129 -2.35 -13.94 1.12
CA ARG A 129 -3.54 -13.56 1.90
C ARG A 129 -3.42 -12.22 2.62
N ALA A 130 -2.20 -11.81 2.97
CA ALA A 130 -1.90 -10.50 3.53
C ALA A 130 -1.86 -9.38 2.47
N MET A 131 -2.18 -9.69 1.21
CA MET A 131 -2.15 -8.74 0.08
C MET A 131 -0.75 -8.16 -0.22
N PHE A 132 0.32 -8.84 0.20
CA PHE A 132 1.70 -8.43 -0.11
C PHE A 132 2.21 -8.93 -1.48
N ALA A 133 1.47 -9.84 -2.12
CA ALA A 133 1.80 -10.37 -3.44
C ALA A 133 0.54 -10.52 -4.30
N SER A 134 0.66 -10.32 -5.62
CA SER A 134 -0.47 -10.44 -6.55
C SER A 134 -0.91 -11.89 -6.79
N SER A 135 -0.06 -12.87 -6.44
CA SER A 135 -0.33 -14.29 -6.61
C SER A 135 0.49 -15.13 -5.63
N ALA A 136 -0.04 -16.30 -5.25
CA ALA A 136 0.69 -17.28 -4.43
C ALA A 136 2.03 -17.72 -5.07
N ARG A 137 2.16 -17.72 -6.41
CA ARG A 137 3.45 -18.00 -7.07
C ARG A 137 4.45 -16.86 -6.93
N GLN A 138 3.98 -15.62 -6.98
CA GLN A 138 4.82 -14.44 -6.76
C GLN A 138 5.28 -14.37 -5.30
N ALA A 139 4.38 -14.64 -4.35
CA ALA A 139 4.73 -14.78 -2.94
C ALA A 139 5.81 -15.86 -2.73
N ARG A 140 5.67 -17.01 -3.39
CA ARG A 140 6.70 -18.06 -3.36
C ARG A 140 8.05 -17.55 -3.87
N GLN A 141 8.07 -16.76 -4.95
CA GLN A 141 9.31 -16.18 -5.46
C GLN A 141 9.94 -15.22 -4.45
N PHE A 142 9.15 -14.38 -3.78
CA PHE A 142 9.66 -13.47 -2.75
C PHE A 142 10.37 -14.22 -1.62
N VAL A 143 9.77 -15.32 -1.16
CA VAL A 143 10.39 -16.19 -0.16
C VAL A 143 11.69 -16.81 -0.70
N VAL A 144 11.68 -17.41 -1.90
CA VAL A 144 12.87 -18.07 -2.48
C VAL A 144 14.03 -17.08 -2.70
N HIS A 145 13.73 -15.87 -3.16
CA HIS A 145 14.72 -14.80 -3.30
C HIS A 145 15.14 -14.19 -1.96
N GLY A 146 14.48 -14.58 -0.86
CA GLY A 146 14.83 -14.17 0.48
C GLY A 146 14.47 -12.72 0.80
N ALA A 147 13.39 -12.22 0.20
CA ALA A 147 12.81 -10.90 0.48
C ALA A 147 11.83 -10.93 1.67
N VAL A 148 11.79 -12.04 2.42
CA VAL A 148 10.85 -12.27 3.52
C VAL A 148 11.61 -12.64 4.78
N THR A 149 11.24 -12.03 5.89
CA THR A 149 11.70 -12.35 7.24
C THR A 149 10.54 -12.88 8.07
N VAL A 150 10.82 -13.86 8.93
CA VAL A 150 9.88 -14.39 9.93
C VAL A 150 10.54 -14.24 11.30
N ASN A 151 9.89 -13.55 12.23
CA ASN A 151 10.42 -13.22 13.55
C ASN A 151 11.86 -12.64 13.47
N GLY A 152 12.09 -11.72 12.53
CA GLY A 152 13.39 -11.08 12.27
C GLY A 152 14.40 -11.93 11.50
N LYS A 153 14.14 -13.22 11.25
CA LYS A 153 15.06 -14.12 10.53
C LYS A 153 14.65 -14.28 9.07
N LYS A 154 15.61 -14.11 8.15
CA LYS A 154 15.39 -14.30 6.70
C LYS A 154 15.00 -15.75 6.40
N MET A 155 13.81 -15.94 5.82
CA MET A 155 13.24 -17.26 5.56
C MET A 155 13.19 -17.51 4.06
N ARG A 156 13.95 -18.50 3.57
CA ARG A 156 14.00 -18.86 2.13
C ARG A 156 13.10 -20.03 1.74
N TYR A 157 12.40 -20.62 2.71
CA TYR A 157 11.59 -21.82 2.50
C TYR A 157 10.09 -21.49 2.40
N PRO A 158 9.49 -21.51 1.20
CA PRO A 158 8.05 -21.24 1.03
C PRO A 158 7.16 -22.34 1.63
N GLY A 159 7.74 -23.49 1.99
CA GLY A 159 7.05 -24.58 2.68
C GLY A 159 7.00 -24.41 4.20
N TYR A 160 7.58 -23.33 4.75
CA TYR A 160 7.53 -23.05 6.18
C TYR A 160 6.08 -22.94 6.65
N LEU A 161 5.75 -23.67 7.71
CA LEU A 161 4.42 -23.68 8.31
C LEU A 161 4.44 -22.71 9.48
N LEU A 162 3.66 -21.63 9.36
CA LEU A 162 3.51 -20.64 10.41
C LEU A 162 2.85 -21.26 11.64
N ASN A 163 3.35 -20.83 12.79
CA ASN A 163 2.78 -21.07 14.10
C ASN A 163 1.98 -19.83 14.54
N PRO A 164 0.92 -20.01 15.34
CA PRO A 164 0.22 -18.89 15.94
C PRO A 164 1.18 -17.97 16.69
N GLY A 165 1.14 -16.67 16.39
CA GLY A 165 2.04 -15.64 16.92
C GLY A 165 3.21 -15.27 16.01
N ASP A 166 3.51 -16.04 14.96
CA ASP A 166 4.61 -15.71 14.05
C ASP A 166 4.33 -14.39 13.29
N LEU A 167 5.31 -13.49 13.32
CA LEU A 167 5.34 -12.27 12.53
C LEU A 167 6.15 -12.49 11.27
N PHE A 168 5.56 -12.27 10.09
CA PHE A 168 6.27 -12.27 8.82
C PHE A 168 6.24 -10.90 8.17
N GLN A 169 7.38 -10.46 7.63
CA GLN A 169 7.54 -9.18 6.97
C GLN A 169 8.13 -9.38 5.57
N VAL A 170 7.64 -8.59 4.61
CA VAL A 170 8.12 -8.59 3.22
C VAL A 170 8.79 -7.25 2.94
N GLU A 171 9.85 -7.28 2.14
CA GLU A 171 10.53 -6.09 1.63
C GLU A 171 9.52 -5.13 0.94
N PRO A 172 9.38 -3.87 1.38
CA PRO A 172 8.37 -2.94 0.86
C PRO A 172 8.44 -2.71 -0.65
N GLU A 173 9.65 -2.65 -1.23
CA GLU A 173 9.81 -2.47 -2.67
C GLU A 173 9.19 -3.62 -3.49
N ARG A 174 9.27 -4.85 -2.97
CA ARG A 174 8.67 -6.03 -3.59
C ARG A 174 7.16 -6.00 -3.50
N VAL A 175 6.62 -5.54 -2.38
CA VAL A 175 5.18 -5.37 -2.17
C VAL A 175 4.64 -4.33 -3.14
N MET A 176 5.26 -3.14 -3.17
CA MET A 176 4.88 -2.07 -4.09
C MET A 176 4.93 -2.51 -5.56
N PHE A 177 5.92 -3.32 -5.94
CA PHE A 177 5.98 -3.95 -7.26
C PHE A 177 4.85 -4.95 -7.53
N ALA A 178 4.47 -5.76 -6.54
CA ALA A 178 3.41 -6.75 -6.71
C ALA A 178 2.01 -6.12 -6.78
N THR A 179 1.74 -5.17 -5.91
CA THR A 179 0.43 -4.54 -5.73
C THR A 179 0.23 -3.33 -6.61
N GLY A 180 1.31 -2.73 -7.08
CA GLY A 180 1.29 -1.58 -7.97
C GLY A 180 0.89 -1.93 -9.41
N ALA A 181 0.53 -0.89 -10.16
CA ALA A 181 0.35 -1.00 -11.59
C ALA A 181 1.67 -1.38 -12.30
N PRO A 182 1.59 -2.20 -13.36
CA PRO A 182 2.77 -2.52 -14.15
C PRO A 182 3.30 -1.29 -14.88
N LYS A 183 4.62 -1.17 -14.97
CA LYS A 183 5.26 -0.12 -15.78
C LYS A 183 4.88 -0.22 -17.25
N ASP A 184 4.65 0.93 -17.86
CA ASP A 184 4.43 1.02 -19.29
C ASP A 184 5.69 0.72 -20.09
N LYS A 185 5.55 0.52 -21.40
CA LYS A 185 6.70 0.20 -22.27
C LYS A 185 7.71 1.36 -22.30
N HIS A 186 7.21 2.60 -22.28
CA HIS A 186 8.03 3.81 -22.27
C HIS A 186 8.82 3.95 -20.97
N GLU A 187 8.13 3.91 -19.82
CA GLU A 187 8.73 3.94 -18.49
C GLU A 187 9.77 2.83 -18.28
N ARG A 188 9.53 1.64 -18.83
CA ARG A 188 10.51 0.55 -18.80
C ARG A 188 11.75 0.85 -19.63
N ARG A 189 11.60 1.52 -20.78
CA ARG A 189 12.71 1.94 -21.62
C ARG A 189 13.54 3.01 -20.91
N GLU A 190 12.88 4.02 -20.35
CA GLU A 190 13.52 5.08 -19.57
C GLU A 190 14.26 4.52 -18.35
N GLY A 191 13.63 3.61 -17.60
CA GLY A 191 14.27 2.91 -16.49
C GLY A 191 15.50 2.10 -16.92
N ARG A 192 15.51 1.53 -18.12
CA ARG A 192 16.69 0.83 -18.66
C ARG A 192 17.80 1.80 -19.05
N VAL A 193 17.46 2.92 -19.67
CA VAL A 193 18.44 3.95 -20.07
C VAL A 193 19.07 4.58 -18.82
N THR A 194 18.26 4.95 -17.83
CA THR A 194 18.75 5.53 -16.57
C THR A 194 19.64 4.56 -15.81
N ARG A 195 19.25 3.28 -15.66
CA ARG A 195 20.14 2.28 -15.06
C ARG A 195 21.43 2.06 -15.85
N LYS A 196 21.38 2.12 -17.18
CA LYS A 196 22.59 2.01 -18.01
C LYS A 196 23.52 3.22 -17.76
N LYS A 197 22.97 4.43 -17.73
CA LYS A 197 23.73 5.65 -17.41
C LYS A 197 24.33 5.59 -16.00
N MET A 198 23.55 5.13 -15.01
CA MET A 198 24.03 4.95 -13.63
C MET A 198 25.14 3.90 -13.52
N ALA A 199 25.02 2.79 -14.24
CA ALA A 199 26.07 1.77 -14.27
C ALA A 199 27.36 2.33 -14.90
N GLN A 200 27.24 3.07 -16.00
CA GLN A 200 28.38 3.73 -16.66
C GLN A 200 29.04 4.79 -15.78
N SER A 201 28.25 5.57 -15.03
CA SER A 201 28.81 6.55 -14.09
C SER A 201 29.49 5.86 -12.90
N GLN A 202 28.94 4.76 -12.39
CA GLN A 202 29.57 3.97 -11.32
C GLN A 202 30.86 3.29 -11.78
N GLU A 203 30.91 2.79 -13.02
CA GLU A 203 32.13 2.23 -13.62
C GLU A 203 33.21 3.31 -13.78
N ALA A 204 32.84 4.50 -14.29
CA ALA A 204 33.76 5.62 -14.42
C ALA A 204 34.26 6.15 -13.05
N GLU A 205 33.39 6.17 -12.03
CA GLU A 205 33.77 6.53 -10.66
C GLU A 205 34.71 5.48 -10.03
N ALA A 206 34.50 4.19 -10.30
CA ALA A 206 35.37 3.12 -9.83
C ALA A 206 36.75 3.16 -10.51
N GLU A 207 36.80 3.40 -11.83
CA GLU A 207 38.05 3.57 -12.57
C GLU A 207 38.82 4.81 -12.08
N ALA A 208 38.16 5.94 -11.84
CA ALA A 208 38.79 7.14 -11.27
C ALA A 208 39.29 6.93 -9.83
N GLN A 209 38.63 6.08 -9.03
CA GLN A 209 39.10 5.71 -7.69
C GLN A 209 40.30 4.74 -7.74
N GLU A 210 40.37 3.84 -8.72
CA GLU A 210 41.53 2.97 -8.93
C GLU A 210 42.75 3.75 -9.46
N GLU A 211 42.56 4.70 -10.38
CA GLU A 211 43.64 5.58 -10.86
C GLU A 211 44.15 6.51 -9.74
N GLY A 212 43.25 7.07 -8.91
CA GLY A 212 43.64 7.87 -7.75
C GLY A 212 44.32 7.06 -6.63
N ALA A 213 44.09 5.75 -6.56
CA ALA A 213 44.79 4.85 -5.64
C ALA A 213 46.17 4.41 -6.19
N ALA A 214 46.37 4.39 -7.50
CA ALA A 214 47.65 4.09 -8.14
C ALA A 214 48.65 5.26 -8.10
N GLU A 215 48.17 6.51 -8.06
CA GLU A 215 49.02 7.69 -7.87
C GLU A 215 49.40 7.96 -6.39
N GLY A 216 48.78 7.25 -5.44
CA GLY A 216 48.98 7.46 -3.99
C GLY A 216 50.15 6.71 -3.33
N SER A 217 50.98 5.97 -4.08
CA SER A 217 52.10 5.19 -3.52
C SER A 217 53.49 5.77 -3.83
N GLY A 218 53.63 7.08 -3.88
CA GLY A 218 54.90 7.77 -4.07
C GLY A 218 54.97 9.09 -3.30
N GLU A 219 55.93 9.17 -2.39
CA GLU A 219 56.50 10.38 -1.77
C GLU A 219 55.73 11.10 -0.63
N LYS A 220 56.27 10.89 0.58
CA LYS A 220 56.22 11.85 1.69
C LYS A 220 56.98 13.14 1.30
N LYS A 221 56.29 14.28 1.29
CA LYS A 221 56.85 15.58 1.72
C LYS A 221 55.75 16.61 1.92
N GLU A 222 55.90 17.38 3.00
CA GLU A 222 55.02 18.45 3.46
C GLU A 222 54.80 19.54 2.40
N SER A 223 53.55 19.97 2.23
CA SER A 223 53.18 21.39 2.33
C SER A 223 51.67 21.59 2.33
N THR A 224 51.28 22.54 3.16
CA THR A 224 49.96 23.02 3.52
C THR A 224 49.19 23.57 2.33
N SER A 225 47.97 23.06 2.09
CA SER A 225 46.73 23.82 1.81
C SER A 225 45.76 22.96 0.99
N GLN A 226 44.73 22.43 1.65
CA GLN A 226 43.36 22.16 1.17
C GLN A 226 42.71 21.11 2.10
N GLU A 227 42.31 21.56 3.29
CA GLU A 227 41.31 20.90 4.12
C GLU A 227 40.05 21.78 4.14
N GLN A 228 39.36 21.87 3.01
CA GLN A 228 37.98 22.34 2.95
C GLN A 228 37.31 21.53 1.85
N ASP A 229 36.58 20.46 2.25
CA ASP A 229 35.42 19.88 1.55
C ASP A 229 35.05 18.44 1.98
N LYS A 230 35.54 17.94 3.14
CA LYS A 230 35.09 16.64 3.68
C LYS A 230 34.61 16.63 5.13
N GLN A 231 34.01 17.73 5.60
CA GLN A 231 33.28 17.72 6.88
C GLN A 231 32.01 18.55 6.76
N ASN A 232 30.89 17.91 6.40
CA ASN A 232 29.54 18.43 6.68
C ASN A 232 28.51 17.29 6.75
N GLU A 233 28.87 16.16 7.35
CA GLU A 233 27.91 15.08 7.65
C GLU A 233 27.56 14.95 9.14
N ASN A 234 28.00 15.87 10.01
CA ASN A 234 27.46 16.00 11.37
C ASN A 234 27.67 17.45 11.85
N ALA A 235 26.96 18.42 11.24
CA ALA A 235 26.93 19.76 11.78
C ALA A 235 26.17 19.73 13.11
N ASP A 236 26.78 20.24 14.18
CA ASP A 236 26.14 20.32 15.48
C ASP A 236 24.84 21.12 15.36
N PRO A 237 23.69 20.63 15.88
CA PRO A 237 22.39 21.28 15.72
C PRO A 237 22.34 22.68 16.34
N ARG A 238 23.30 23.02 17.21
CA ARG A 238 23.45 24.36 17.78
C ARG A 238 24.07 25.34 16.80
N GLU A 239 24.98 24.89 15.94
CA GLU A 239 25.65 25.74 14.95
C GLU A 239 24.69 26.08 13.81
N THR A 240 23.93 25.09 13.36
CA THR A 240 22.86 25.29 12.37
C THR A 240 21.81 26.28 12.86
N LEU A 241 21.31 26.13 14.09
CA LEU A 241 20.36 27.07 14.70
C LEU A 241 20.93 28.49 14.87
N LYS A 242 22.23 28.63 15.16
CA LYS A 242 22.90 29.95 15.22
C LYS A 242 22.99 30.58 13.82
N ALA A 243 23.30 29.80 12.79
CA ALA A 243 23.36 30.25 11.41
C ALA A 243 21.97 30.72 10.92
N LEU A 244 20.91 29.94 11.20
CA LEU A 244 19.53 30.31 10.86
C LEU A 244 19.07 31.59 11.57
N LEU A 245 19.47 31.77 12.83
CA LEU A 245 19.19 33.00 13.58
C LEU A 245 19.91 34.22 12.96
N ALA A 246 21.15 34.06 12.51
CA ALA A 246 21.90 35.11 11.82
C ALA A 246 21.24 35.48 10.48
N GLN A 247 20.84 34.50 9.67
CA GLN A 247 20.12 34.72 8.42
C GLN A 247 18.79 35.46 8.65
N ALA A 248 18.00 35.02 9.63
CA ALA A 248 16.72 35.68 9.97
C ALA A 248 16.92 37.13 10.44
N LYS A 249 18.04 37.46 11.09
CA LYS A 249 18.37 38.84 11.49
C LYS A 249 18.77 39.68 10.28
N ASN A 250 19.59 39.14 9.38
CA ASN A 250 20.03 39.84 8.17
C ASN A 250 18.82 40.18 7.29
N ILE A 251 17.89 39.23 7.11
CA ILE A 251 16.66 39.49 6.35
C ILE A 251 15.85 40.64 6.96
N ILE A 252 15.64 40.68 8.28
CA ILE A 252 14.91 41.78 8.94
C ILE A 252 15.66 43.12 8.82
N ALA A 253 17.00 43.10 8.81
CA ALA A 253 17.83 44.29 8.71
C ALA A 253 17.84 44.87 7.29
N ASP A 254 18.03 44.02 6.28
CA ASP A 254 18.14 44.41 4.87
C ASP A 254 16.78 44.84 4.27
N SER A 255 15.67 44.31 4.78
CA SER A 255 14.33 44.53 4.23
C SER A 255 13.41 45.36 5.14
N LYS A 256 13.96 46.40 5.80
CA LYS A 256 13.21 47.29 6.70
C LYS A 256 11.95 47.89 6.08
N ASP A 257 11.95 48.19 4.78
CA ASP A 257 10.84 48.87 4.10
C ASP A 257 10.04 47.98 3.12
N VAL A 258 10.47 46.74 2.85
CA VAL A 258 9.88 45.86 1.82
C VAL A 258 8.93 44.81 2.40
N LEU A 259 9.10 44.41 3.67
CA LEU A 259 8.31 43.32 4.26
C LEU A 259 6.98 43.77 4.90
N PRO A 260 5.85 43.09 4.61
CA PRO A 260 4.56 43.30 5.29
C PRO A 260 4.63 43.08 6.81
N ALA A 261 3.78 43.80 7.57
CA ALA A 261 3.78 43.76 9.04
C ALA A 261 3.56 42.35 9.62
N LYS A 262 2.67 41.56 9.00
CA LYS A 262 2.39 40.17 9.39
C LYS A 262 3.62 39.26 9.23
N ARG A 263 4.42 39.47 8.19
CA ARG A 263 5.66 38.71 7.92
C ARG A 263 6.78 39.06 8.89
N LYS A 264 6.90 40.35 9.26
CA LYS A 264 7.80 40.80 10.33
C LYS A 264 7.44 40.15 11.68
N GLN A 265 6.14 39.94 11.94
CA GLN A 265 5.67 39.25 13.15
C GLN A 265 6.06 37.76 13.16
N GLU A 266 5.92 37.08 12.02
CA GLU A 266 6.31 35.66 11.85
C GLU A 266 7.83 35.46 12.06
N LEU A 267 8.68 36.28 11.43
CA LEU A 267 10.15 36.20 11.60
C LEU A 267 10.59 36.51 13.05
N ARG A 268 9.93 37.47 13.72
CA ARG A 268 10.17 37.74 15.15
C ARG A 268 9.69 36.59 16.04
N GLY A 269 8.60 35.91 15.66
CA GLY A 269 8.10 34.70 16.32
C GLY A 269 9.09 33.54 16.21
N PHE A 270 9.62 33.30 15.01
CA PHE A 270 10.65 32.31 14.73
C PHE A 270 11.94 32.59 15.54
N GLN A 271 12.44 33.83 15.53
CA GLN A 271 13.61 34.21 16.35
C GLN A 271 13.40 33.93 17.84
N LYS A 272 12.19 34.15 18.38
CA LYS A 272 11.86 33.83 19.78
C LYS A 272 11.83 32.31 20.02
N ALA A 273 11.33 31.52 19.08
CA ALA A 273 11.31 30.06 19.16
C ALA A 273 12.74 29.49 19.14
N VAL A 274 13.58 29.92 18.19
CA VAL A 274 14.98 29.47 18.08
C VAL A 274 15.80 29.85 19.31
N LYS A 275 15.65 31.07 19.85
CA LYS A 275 16.31 31.47 21.11
C LYS A 275 15.85 30.64 22.31
N ARG A 276 14.57 30.26 22.36
CA ARG A 276 14.02 29.38 23.42
C ARG A 276 14.55 27.95 23.31
N VAL A 277 14.81 27.47 22.09
CA VAL A 277 15.41 26.15 21.86
C VAL A 277 16.91 26.17 22.15
N LEU A 278 17.66 27.17 21.68
CA LEU A 278 19.09 27.33 22.00
C LEU A 278 19.37 27.43 23.51
N SER A 279 18.44 27.98 24.29
CA SER A 279 18.53 28.03 25.76
C SER A 279 18.10 26.76 26.48
N ARG A 280 17.45 25.81 25.80
CA ARG A 280 16.93 24.55 26.38
C ARG A 280 17.59 23.28 25.82
N ALA A 281 18.21 23.36 24.64
CA ALA A 281 18.64 22.22 23.87
C ALA A 281 20.09 21.86 24.19
N GLU A 282 20.28 20.85 25.04
CA GLU A 282 21.49 20.03 25.05
C GLU A 282 21.33 18.73 24.23
N SER A 283 20.13 18.35 23.74
CA SER A 283 19.96 16.97 23.22
C SER A 283 18.78 16.65 22.29
N SER A 284 18.22 17.58 21.49
CA SER A 284 17.11 17.22 20.57
C SER A 284 17.35 17.63 19.11
N THR A 285 17.83 16.69 18.29
CA THR A 285 18.00 16.80 16.83
C THR A 285 16.66 16.93 16.10
N VAL A 286 15.63 16.20 16.54
CA VAL A 286 14.29 16.18 15.91
C VAL A 286 13.61 17.57 15.88
N LEU A 287 13.87 18.42 16.88
CA LEU A 287 13.32 19.79 16.89
C LEU A 287 14.08 20.73 15.96
N ALA A 288 15.36 20.46 15.67
CA ALA A 288 16.14 21.25 14.72
C ALA A 288 15.60 21.03 13.29
N ASP A 289 15.38 19.79 12.88
CA ASP A 289 14.84 19.45 11.55
C ASP A 289 13.43 20.05 11.32
N SER A 290 12.60 20.06 12.38
CA SER A 290 11.29 20.69 12.32
C SER A 290 11.36 22.22 12.20
N LEU A 291 12.36 22.87 12.79
CA LEU A 291 12.53 24.32 12.71
C LEU A 291 13.17 24.74 11.39
N GLU A 292 14.06 23.91 10.86
CA GLU A 292 14.67 24.09 9.54
C GLU A 292 13.61 24.01 8.43
N SER A 293 12.74 23.00 8.49
CA SER A 293 11.60 22.88 7.55
C SER A 293 10.59 24.02 7.69
N GLN A 294 10.34 24.53 8.90
CA GLN A 294 9.49 25.71 9.09
C GLN A 294 10.13 26.99 8.52
N PHE A 295 11.46 27.13 8.65
CA PHE A 295 12.19 28.30 8.13
C PHE A 295 12.30 28.29 6.61
N SER A 296 12.59 27.12 6.00
CA SER A 296 12.58 26.98 4.55
C SER A 296 11.19 27.26 3.98
N GLY A 297 10.12 26.80 4.64
CA GLY A 297 8.74 27.16 4.30
C GLY A 297 8.44 28.67 4.40
N LEU A 298 9.05 29.38 5.35
CA LEU A 298 8.91 30.85 5.43
C LEU A 298 9.70 31.55 4.31
N ILE A 299 10.85 31.03 3.89
CA ILE A 299 11.64 31.56 2.77
C ILE A 299 10.87 31.38 1.46
N THR A 300 10.29 30.20 1.21
CA THR A 300 9.51 29.97 0.00
C THR A 300 8.26 30.86 -0.04
N LEU A 301 7.61 31.08 1.10
CA LEU A 301 6.49 32.02 1.23
C LEU A 301 6.88 33.50 1.15
N LEU A 302 8.15 33.85 1.39
CA LEU A 302 8.69 35.20 1.24
C LEU A 302 9.08 35.48 -0.22
N LYS A 303 9.49 34.45 -0.95
CA LYS A 303 9.75 34.49 -2.40
C LYS A 303 8.45 34.48 -3.22
N ALA A 304 7.46 33.68 -2.82
CA ALA A 304 6.14 33.67 -3.47
C ALA A 304 5.33 34.94 -3.11
N LYS A 305 5.34 35.94 -3.98
CA LYS A 305 4.53 37.17 -3.83
C LYS A 305 3.15 36.99 -4.48
N PRO A 306 2.03 37.26 -3.79
CA PRO A 306 0.76 37.52 -4.46
C PRO A 306 0.79 38.93 -5.06
N ALA A 307 0.43 39.09 -6.33
CA ALA A 307 0.14 40.41 -6.89
C ALA A 307 -1.14 40.96 -6.25
N GLU A 308 -1.02 42.06 -5.51
CA GLU A 308 -2.19 42.82 -5.05
C GLU A 308 -2.92 43.39 -6.28
N LYS A 309 -4.19 43.01 -6.45
CA LYS A 309 -5.09 43.65 -7.42
C LYS A 309 -5.22 45.13 -7.03
N GLY A 310 -4.83 46.01 -7.94
CA GLY A 310 -4.96 47.45 -7.81
C GLY A 310 -6.42 47.85 -7.56
N ASP A 311 -6.58 48.65 -6.51
CA ASP A 311 -7.83 49.23 -6.04
C ASP A 311 -8.45 50.12 -7.13
N THR A 312 -9.60 49.72 -7.68
CA THR A 312 -10.44 50.62 -8.49
C THR A 312 -11.81 50.76 -7.84
N LYS A 313 -12.00 51.91 -7.20
CA LYS A 313 -13.29 52.42 -6.75
C LYS A 313 -14.29 52.47 -7.92
N ARG A 314 -15.43 51.77 -7.79
CA ARG A 314 -16.70 52.25 -8.39
C ARG A 314 -17.94 51.83 -7.58
N SER A 315 -18.45 52.84 -6.87
CA SER A 315 -19.86 53.14 -6.53
C SER A 315 -20.83 52.03 -6.09
N LYS A 316 -21.32 52.22 -4.86
CA LYS A 316 -22.65 51.83 -4.35
C LYS A 316 -23.77 51.93 -5.39
N ARG A 317 -24.63 50.90 -5.43
CA ARG A 317 -26.08 51.08 -5.47
C ARG A 317 -26.78 49.95 -4.74
N ASP A 318 -27.68 50.36 -3.86
CA ASP A 318 -28.63 49.59 -3.06
C ASP A 318 -29.47 48.62 -3.89
N GLN A 319 -29.85 47.45 -3.35
CA GLN A 319 -31.08 47.25 -2.56
C GLN A 319 -31.45 45.74 -2.46
N SER A 320 -31.74 45.33 -1.22
CA SER A 320 -32.64 44.26 -0.75
C SER A 320 -33.30 43.28 -1.75
N SER A 321 -33.23 41.98 -1.46
CA SER A 321 -34.42 41.17 -1.08
C SER A 321 -34.07 39.74 -0.63
N SER A 322 -34.65 39.38 0.53
CA SER A 322 -35.07 38.07 1.04
C SER A 322 -34.54 36.77 0.43
N LYS A 323 -33.88 35.98 1.28
CA LYS A 323 -33.61 34.55 1.09
C LYS A 323 -34.55 33.74 2.00
N THR A 324 -35.50 33.03 1.41
CA THR A 324 -36.16 31.87 2.04
C THR A 324 -36.33 30.77 1.00
N THR A 325 -35.63 29.66 1.26
CA THR A 325 -35.91 28.26 0.91
C THR A 325 -37.10 27.94 -0.01
N ASN A 326 -36.83 27.25 -1.13
CA ASN A 326 -37.16 25.82 -1.20
C ASN A 326 -36.53 25.09 -2.40
N VAL A 327 -36.37 23.79 -2.14
CA VAL A 327 -35.78 22.72 -2.94
C VAL A 327 -36.65 22.39 -4.15
N SER A 328 -36.02 22.14 -5.31
CA SER A 328 -36.52 21.19 -6.30
C SER A 328 -35.41 20.76 -7.25
N GLU A 329 -35.27 19.44 -7.37
CA GLU A 329 -34.43 18.71 -8.29
C GLU A 329 -34.67 19.10 -9.75
N SER A 330 -33.60 19.14 -10.55
CA SER A 330 -33.68 18.93 -11.99
C SER A 330 -32.41 18.28 -12.52
N THR A 331 -32.60 17.09 -13.08
CA THR A 331 -31.73 16.28 -13.94
C THR A 331 -30.90 17.11 -14.94
N PRO A 332 -29.63 16.73 -15.24
CA PRO A 332 -28.84 17.46 -16.22
C PRO A 332 -29.18 17.00 -17.65
N SER A 333 -29.70 17.92 -18.45
CA SER A 333 -29.76 17.80 -19.91
C SER A 333 -28.53 18.44 -20.54
N SER A 334 -27.71 17.59 -21.15
CA SER A 334 -26.93 17.83 -22.38
C SER A 334 -26.49 19.26 -22.69
N THR A 335 -25.21 19.55 -22.49
CA THR A 335 -24.47 20.53 -23.29
C THR A 335 -23.10 19.95 -23.63
N THR A 336 -22.92 19.72 -24.93
CA THR A 336 -21.68 19.68 -25.72
C THR A 336 -20.37 19.18 -25.09
N ALA A 337 -19.88 18.09 -25.68
CA ALA A 337 -18.56 17.52 -25.49
C ALA A 337 -17.43 18.49 -25.89
N ASN A 338 -16.59 18.88 -24.92
CA ASN A 338 -15.13 19.09 -25.06
C ASN A 338 -14.38 19.46 -23.75
N ASP A 339 -15.04 19.53 -22.58
CA ASP A 339 -14.41 20.05 -21.33
C ASP A 339 -13.57 19.05 -20.50
N ASN A 340 -12.95 18.03 -21.11
CA ASN A 340 -12.10 17.07 -20.38
C ASN A 340 -10.60 17.22 -20.64
N GLN A 341 -10.17 18.30 -21.31
CA GLN A 341 -8.76 18.63 -21.45
C GLN A 341 -8.40 19.75 -20.47
N PRO A 342 -7.34 19.58 -19.66
CA PRO A 342 -6.85 20.67 -18.82
C PRO A 342 -6.50 21.87 -19.70
N GLY A 343 -6.78 23.09 -19.24
CA GLY A 343 -6.37 24.31 -19.94
C GLY A 343 -4.86 24.28 -20.24
N GLU A 344 -4.47 24.78 -21.41
CA GLU A 344 -3.07 24.82 -21.84
C GLU A 344 -2.20 25.53 -20.79
N ALA A 345 -2.70 26.63 -20.21
CA ALA A 345 -2.06 27.38 -19.13
C ALA A 345 -1.79 26.54 -17.86
N LEU A 346 -2.74 25.70 -17.43
CA LEU A 346 -2.54 24.79 -16.29
C LEU A 346 -1.48 23.73 -16.60
N THR A 347 -1.45 23.24 -17.84
CA THR A 347 -0.51 22.22 -18.29
C THR A 347 0.92 22.77 -18.37
N GLU A 348 1.08 24.02 -18.86
CA GLU A 348 2.35 24.72 -18.92
C GLU A 348 2.86 25.12 -17.53
N ALA A 349 1.99 25.66 -16.67
CA ALA A 349 2.33 25.98 -15.28
C ALA A 349 2.79 24.72 -14.52
N PHE A 350 2.09 23.60 -14.71
CA PHE A 350 2.50 22.32 -14.12
C PHE A 350 3.86 21.83 -14.66
N ARG A 351 4.10 21.98 -15.96
CA ARG A 351 5.37 21.57 -16.58
C ARG A 351 6.55 22.41 -16.09
N GLN A 352 6.39 23.73 -16.01
CA GLN A 352 7.41 24.63 -15.46
C GLN A 352 7.73 24.28 -14.01
N ALA A 353 6.70 24.00 -13.19
CA ALA A 353 6.86 23.59 -11.81
C ALA A 353 7.55 22.22 -11.66
N ALA A 354 7.27 21.28 -12.58
CA ALA A 354 7.87 19.95 -12.59
C ALA A 354 9.34 19.95 -13.02
N GLU A 355 9.70 20.80 -13.98
CA GLU A 355 11.07 20.94 -14.50
C GLU A 355 11.95 21.73 -13.52
N ASN A 356 11.41 22.78 -12.88
CA ASN A 356 12.13 23.64 -11.93
C ASN A 356 11.34 23.83 -10.62
N PRO A 357 11.48 22.93 -9.64
CA PRO A 357 10.73 23.03 -8.37
C PRO A 357 11.09 24.25 -7.51
N GLU A 358 12.21 24.93 -7.80
CA GLU A 358 12.65 26.15 -7.11
C GLU A 358 12.30 27.45 -7.85
N ALA A 359 11.83 27.37 -9.10
CA ALA A 359 11.50 28.54 -9.90
C ALA A 359 10.07 29.03 -9.62
N GLU A 360 9.85 30.33 -9.75
CA GLU A 360 8.52 30.93 -9.66
C GLU A 360 7.71 30.55 -10.91
N VAL A 361 6.49 30.08 -10.69
CA VAL A 361 5.55 29.67 -11.75
C VAL A 361 4.50 30.76 -11.87
N ASP A 362 4.31 31.30 -13.07
CA ASP A 362 3.31 32.32 -13.32
C ASP A 362 1.89 31.72 -13.21
N THR A 363 1.17 32.06 -12.15
CA THR A 363 -0.21 31.58 -11.91
C THR A 363 -1.29 32.62 -12.19
N SER A 364 -0.96 33.68 -12.94
CA SER A 364 -1.85 34.82 -13.21
C SER A 364 -3.05 34.47 -14.09
N GLU A 365 -2.90 33.48 -14.96
CA GLU A 365 -3.92 33.08 -15.95
C GLU A 365 -4.79 31.92 -15.47
N LEU A 366 -4.50 31.32 -14.31
CA LEU A 366 -5.29 30.21 -13.77
C LEU A 366 -6.53 30.72 -13.03
N THR A 367 -7.65 30.03 -13.23
CA THR A 367 -8.84 30.18 -12.38
C THR A 367 -8.59 29.60 -10.98
N ASP A 368 -9.41 29.97 -10.00
CA ASP A 368 -9.25 29.48 -8.61
C ASP A 368 -9.36 27.93 -8.53
N GLU A 369 -10.22 27.32 -9.35
CA GLU A 369 -10.38 25.87 -9.42
C GLU A 369 -9.15 25.19 -10.05
N GLU A 370 -8.62 25.74 -11.14
CA GLU A 370 -7.39 25.26 -11.77
C GLU A 370 -6.17 25.43 -10.86
N PHE A 371 -6.11 26.52 -10.10
CA PHE A 371 -5.07 26.74 -9.10
C PHE A 371 -5.12 25.68 -7.99
N ASP A 372 -6.31 25.34 -7.50
CA ASP A 372 -6.48 24.27 -6.51
C ASP A 372 -6.09 22.89 -7.08
N VAL A 373 -6.40 22.60 -8.35
CA VAL A 373 -5.96 21.38 -9.04
C VAL A 373 -4.44 21.35 -9.19
N LEU A 374 -3.81 22.46 -9.61
CA LEU A 374 -2.36 22.58 -9.71
C LEU A 374 -1.69 22.36 -8.35
N LYS A 375 -2.22 22.98 -7.29
CA LYS A 375 -1.74 22.81 -5.91
C LYS A 375 -1.85 21.35 -5.45
N GLN A 376 -2.98 20.69 -5.70
CA GLN A 376 -3.14 19.27 -5.39
C GLN A 376 -2.15 18.40 -6.17
N ALA A 377 -1.94 18.68 -7.45
CA ALA A 377 -1.00 17.96 -8.30
C ALA A 377 0.46 18.11 -7.82
N LEU A 378 0.86 19.33 -7.43
CA LEU A 378 2.20 19.57 -6.87
C LEU A 378 2.41 18.88 -5.52
N VAL A 379 1.41 18.91 -4.63
CA VAL A 379 1.45 18.14 -3.38
C VAL A 379 1.59 16.65 -3.67
N GLN A 380 0.83 16.13 -4.64
CA GLN A 380 0.90 14.73 -5.04
C GLN A 380 2.26 14.35 -5.65
N MET A 381 2.87 15.23 -6.46
CA MET A 381 4.22 15.03 -6.99
C MET A 381 5.29 15.04 -5.90
N ARG A 382 5.17 15.94 -4.93
CA ARG A 382 6.09 15.99 -3.79
C ARG A 382 5.99 14.73 -2.94
N ASP A 383 4.77 14.28 -2.67
CA ASP A 383 4.53 13.11 -1.83
C ASP A 383 4.86 11.79 -2.57
N ASN A 384 4.69 11.75 -3.90
CA ASN A 384 5.02 10.61 -4.76
C ASN A 384 5.80 11.06 -6.02
N PRO A 385 7.11 11.28 -5.91
CA PRO A 385 7.91 11.72 -7.05
C PRO A 385 8.01 10.64 -8.14
N ILE A 386 8.13 11.08 -9.39
CA ILE A 386 8.34 10.19 -10.53
C ILE A 386 9.80 9.72 -10.51
N ASP A 387 9.99 8.44 -10.26
CA ASP A 387 11.30 7.79 -10.24
C ASP A 387 11.35 6.60 -11.20
N SER A 388 12.13 6.75 -12.28
CA SER A 388 12.31 5.70 -13.29
C SER A 388 13.15 4.51 -12.80
N THR A 389 13.96 4.69 -11.76
CA THR A 389 14.88 3.65 -11.24
C THR A 389 14.12 2.52 -10.55
N LYS A 390 13.03 2.87 -9.85
CA LYS A 390 12.19 1.94 -9.08
C LYS A 390 11.60 0.82 -9.96
N PRO A 391 11.25 -0.34 -9.39
CA PRO A 391 10.74 -1.47 -10.18
C PRO A 391 9.25 -1.33 -10.59
N TYR A 392 8.48 -0.48 -9.90
CA TYR A 392 7.04 -0.22 -10.12
C TYR A 392 6.78 1.14 -10.76
N ALA A 393 5.61 1.32 -11.36
CA ALA A 393 5.19 2.61 -11.92
C ALA A 393 5.12 3.67 -10.80
N THR A 394 5.67 4.85 -11.08
CA THR A 394 5.73 6.01 -10.18
C THR A 394 5.03 7.18 -10.87
N PRO A 395 4.08 7.88 -10.21
CA PRO A 395 3.62 7.69 -8.83
C PRO A 395 2.96 6.32 -8.62
N TRP A 396 3.13 5.76 -7.42
CA TRP A 396 2.60 4.43 -7.13
C TRP A 396 1.06 4.47 -7.17
N ARG A 397 0.47 3.58 -7.96
CA ARG A 397 -0.97 3.37 -8.02
C ARG A 397 -1.29 1.89 -7.87
N PRO A 398 -2.41 1.52 -7.23
CA PRO A 398 -2.79 0.13 -7.09
C PRO A 398 -3.04 -0.51 -8.45
N ARG A 399 -2.92 -1.83 -8.50
CA ARG A 399 -3.18 -2.63 -9.70
C ARG A 399 -4.64 -2.53 -10.14
N ASP A 400 -4.87 -2.42 -11.44
CA ASP A 400 -6.17 -2.12 -12.06
C ASP A 400 -7.37 -2.93 -11.52
N TYR A 401 -7.19 -4.21 -11.19
CA TYR A 401 -8.25 -5.11 -10.71
C TYR A 401 -8.02 -5.63 -9.29
N MET A 402 -7.26 -4.91 -8.47
CA MET A 402 -6.95 -5.32 -7.09
C MET A 402 -8.20 -5.38 -6.20
N SER A 403 -9.14 -4.45 -6.39
CA SER A 403 -10.35 -4.31 -5.57
C SER A 403 -11.19 -5.58 -5.49
N ALA A 404 -11.34 -6.31 -6.61
CA ALA A 404 -12.14 -7.54 -6.66
C ALA A 404 -11.56 -8.70 -5.83
N PHE A 405 -10.28 -8.62 -5.45
CA PHE A 405 -9.58 -9.64 -4.66
C PHE A 405 -9.17 -9.13 -3.28
N ALA A 406 -9.46 -7.86 -2.96
CA ALA A 406 -9.02 -7.22 -1.74
C ALA A 406 -9.86 -7.66 -0.54
N PHE A 407 -9.40 -8.71 0.13
CA PHE A 407 -9.91 -9.12 1.43
C PHE A 407 -8.77 -9.72 2.27
N ILE A 408 -8.79 -9.43 3.56
CA ILE A 408 -7.83 -9.96 4.53
C ILE A 408 -8.57 -10.97 5.41
N PRO A 409 -8.08 -12.22 5.51
CA PRO A 409 -8.75 -13.21 6.33
C PRO A 409 -8.53 -12.94 7.82
N ARG A 410 -9.53 -13.27 8.65
CA ARG A 410 -9.55 -12.95 10.09
C ARG A 410 -8.45 -13.63 10.94
N TYR A 411 -7.72 -14.59 10.38
CA TYR A 411 -6.61 -15.26 11.07
C TYR A 411 -5.26 -14.55 10.85
N LEU A 412 -5.22 -13.52 10.02
CA LEU A 412 -4.06 -12.65 9.81
C LEU A 412 -4.39 -11.25 10.31
N GLU A 413 -3.47 -10.68 11.07
CA GLU A 413 -3.44 -9.24 11.35
C GLU A 413 -2.37 -8.62 10.46
N VAL A 414 -2.69 -7.54 9.74
CA VAL A 414 -1.81 -6.99 8.70
C VAL A 414 -1.59 -5.50 8.95
N ASN A 415 -0.33 -5.08 8.88
CA ASN A 415 0.07 -3.68 8.84
C ASN A 415 0.75 -3.39 7.50
N HIS A 416 0.05 -2.64 6.63
CA HIS A 416 0.53 -2.34 5.29
C HIS A 416 1.68 -1.32 5.26
N ASN A 417 1.78 -0.43 6.26
CA ASN A 417 2.80 0.62 6.30
C ASN A 417 4.21 0.02 6.34
N ILE A 418 4.40 -1.02 7.16
CA ILE A 418 5.67 -1.74 7.33
C ILE A 418 5.75 -3.03 6.51
N CYS A 419 4.71 -3.36 5.75
CA CYS A 419 4.57 -4.61 5.00
C CYS A 419 4.78 -5.86 5.88
N ALA A 420 4.22 -5.84 7.11
CA ALA A 420 4.30 -6.94 8.06
C ALA A 420 2.91 -7.48 8.44
N ALA A 421 2.85 -8.76 8.78
CA ALA A 421 1.63 -9.40 9.23
C ALA A 421 1.93 -10.44 10.31
N VAL A 422 0.99 -10.61 11.23
CA VAL A 422 1.05 -11.60 12.32
C VAL A 422 0.05 -12.71 12.03
N TYR A 423 0.53 -13.95 12.08
CA TYR A 423 -0.30 -15.13 11.99
C TYR A 423 -0.95 -15.42 13.34
N LEU A 424 -2.13 -14.85 13.60
CA LEU A 424 -2.77 -14.91 14.92
C LEU A 424 -3.14 -16.33 15.33
N ARG A 425 -3.71 -17.10 14.40
CA ARG A 425 -4.25 -18.45 14.68
C ARG A 425 -4.38 -19.26 13.41
N HIS A 426 -4.72 -20.53 13.58
CA HIS A 426 -5.14 -21.37 12.46
C HIS A 426 -6.57 -21.03 12.02
N PRO A 427 -6.88 -21.11 10.70
CA PRO A 427 -8.25 -20.92 10.23
C PRO A 427 -9.19 -21.92 10.89
N VAL A 428 -10.35 -21.44 11.32
CA VAL A 428 -11.42 -22.25 11.93
C VAL A 428 -12.76 -22.02 11.22
N ALA A 429 -13.63 -23.04 11.25
CA ALA A 429 -15.04 -22.87 10.89
C ALA A 429 -15.86 -22.34 12.06
N ARG A 430 -16.83 -21.48 11.77
CA ARG A 430 -17.78 -20.91 12.74
C ARG A 430 -19.20 -21.11 12.21
N PRO A 431 -20.23 -21.04 13.07
CA PRO A 431 -21.62 -21.00 12.62
C PRO A 431 -21.83 -19.91 11.56
N GLY A 432 -22.23 -20.31 10.36
CA GLY A 432 -22.51 -19.43 9.22
C GLY A 432 -21.34 -19.08 8.30
N PHE A 433 -20.07 -19.32 8.66
CA PHE A 433 -18.94 -19.04 7.75
C PHE A 433 -17.66 -19.82 8.08
N SER A 434 -16.78 -19.96 7.09
CA SER A 434 -15.44 -20.52 7.24
C SER A 434 -14.36 -19.45 7.04
N GLU A 435 -13.29 -19.51 7.81
CA GLU A 435 -12.17 -18.56 7.65
C GLU A 435 -11.27 -18.89 6.43
N VAL A 436 -11.36 -20.10 5.85
CA VAL A 436 -10.60 -20.46 4.64
C VAL A 436 -11.20 -19.76 3.41
N PRO A 437 -10.46 -18.87 2.73
CA PRO A 437 -11.03 -18.19 1.58
C PRO A 437 -11.04 -19.09 0.35
N THR A 438 -12.24 -19.33 -0.19
CA THR A 438 -12.48 -20.26 -1.28
C THR A 438 -13.63 -19.75 -2.15
N PRO A 439 -13.49 -19.72 -3.49
CA PRO A 439 -14.55 -19.26 -4.39
C PRO A 439 -15.61 -20.35 -4.67
N PHE A 440 -15.50 -21.52 -4.05
CA PHE A 440 -16.33 -22.68 -4.35
C PHE A 440 -17.44 -22.89 -3.33
N SER A 441 -18.57 -23.44 -3.79
CA SER A 441 -19.68 -23.83 -2.94
C SER A 441 -19.36 -25.05 -2.07
N GLU A 442 -20.20 -25.28 -1.06
CA GLU A 442 -20.05 -26.40 -0.14
C GLU A 442 -20.13 -27.75 -0.86
N GLN A 443 -20.92 -27.86 -1.93
CA GLN A 443 -21.02 -29.06 -2.76
C GLN A 443 -19.65 -29.48 -3.32
N VAL A 444 -18.89 -28.51 -3.83
CA VAL A 444 -17.53 -28.74 -4.33
C VAL A 444 -16.57 -29.04 -3.18
N GLY A 445 -16.69 -28.34 -2.05
CA GLY A 445 -15.90 -28.60 -0.85
C GLY A 445 -16.05 -30.04 -0.33
N THR A 446 -17.29 -30.51 -0.20
CA THR A 446 -17.62 -31.86 0.28
C THR A 446 -17.14 -32.94 -0.70
N ALA A 447 -17.35 -32.76 -2.00
CA ALA A 447 -16.85 -33.68 -3.01
C ALA A 447 -15.30 -33.71 -3.07
N ALA A 448 -14.63 -32.59 -2.86
CA ALA A 448 -13.17 -32.53 -2.76
C ALA A 448 -12.66 -33.22 -1.49
N PHE A 449 -13.31 -32.99 -0.34
CA PHE A 449 -12.95 -33.66 0.92
C PHE A 449 -13.03 -35.18 0.80
N THR A 450 -14.15 -35.68 0.27
CA THR A 450 -14.38 -37.13 0.08
C THR A 450 -13.36 -37.78 -0.86
N TRP A 451 -12.93 -37.07 -1.91
CA TRP A 451 -11.81 -37.52 -2.75
C TRP A 451 -10.55 -37.79 -1.93
N TYR A 452 -10.16 -36.85 -1.06
CA TYR A 452 -8.91 -36.93 -0.30
C TYR A 452 -8.96 -37.91 0.88
N LEU A 453 -10.14 -38.30 1.36
CA LEU A 453 -10.26 -39.35 2.38
C LEU A 453 -9.67 -40.69 1.93
N ARG A 454 -9.94 -41.08 0.68
CA ARG A 454 -9.57 -42.40 0.11
C ARG A 454 -8.65 -42.31 -1.11
N ARG A 455 -8.35 -41.10 -1.60
CA ARG A 455 -7.56 -40.83 -2.82
C ARG A 455 -8.16 -41.45 -4.09
N ARG A 456 -9.49 -41.59 -4.12
CA ARG A 456 -10.29 -42.12 -5.24
C ARG A 456 -11.73 -41.66 -5.13
#